data_AF-A0A3N1CWZ4-F1
#
_entry.id   AF-A0A3N1CWZ4-F1
#
_cell.length_a   1.000
_cell.length_b   1.000
_cell.length_c   1.000
_cell.angle_alpha   90.00
_cell.angle_beta   90.00
_cell.angle_gamma   90.00
#
_symmetry.space_group_name_H-M   'P 1'
#
loop_
_entity.id
_entity.type
_entity.pdbx_description
1 polymer ?
#
loop_
_entity_poly.entity_id
_entity_poly.type
_entity_poly.pdbx_seq_one_letter_code
_entity_poly.pdbx_strand_id
1 'polypeptide(L)'
;MSWIVLDIEGTTSATEAVHRDLYAYARPRLARYLTERSETPEVRAVRAAIEDDDPLAVLHDWMDRDVKATPLKTLQGLIWADGFAAGELTSHFFPDVPGALARWRREGARLAVFSSGSVASQRPWFGHSAFGDLGTGIDRYFDTVTAGPKREESSYRRIADALDDPSPLFLSDVPAELDAARAAGWRTAGVARPGEPQEHADFGAHPVLAEFAPGALPDRYAVGAALAVESARLAGLGWMRGTSGNLSRVLTRDPFRLAVTASGLDKADLTADDLAVVDATGRATGPGPRPSAEAGLHARIAEVTGADSVVHVHQLSAVRAARRHPDGVVLHDLEMLKGLGRAAHGDRVVVPVLANGQDMAEVGDRFAAAHDPAVPAVVLAAHGLYTWGPTPAAARHIAELLDWMFTYTLTD
;
A
#
# COMPACT_ATOMS: atom_id res chain seq x y z
N MET A 1 1.31 1.01 -11.74
CA MET A 1 0.55 1.06 -10.46
C MET A 1 0.98 -0.14 -9.64
N SER A 2 0.95 -0.10 -8.31
CA SER A 2 1.33 -1.25 -7.48
C SER A 2 0.12 -1.96 -6.89
N TRP A 3 0.19 -3.29 -6.85
CA TRP A 3 -0.84 -4.14 -6.28
C TRP A 3 -0.35 -4.93 -5.07
N ILE A 4 -1.20 -4.99 -4.05
CA ILE A 4 -1.07 -5.93 -2.93
C ILE A 4 -2.21 -6.93 -3.05
N VAL A 5 -1.86 -8.20 -3.19
CA VAL A 5 -2.78 -9.34 -3.31
C VAL A 5 -2.80 -10.08 -1.97
N LEU A 6 -4.00 -10.34 -1.47
CA LEU A 6 -4.22 -10.88 -0.12
C LEU A 6 -4.89 -12.24 -0.20
N ASP A 7 -4.39 -13.19 0.58
CA ASP A 7 -5.15 -14.35 0.99
C ASP A 7 -6.14 -14.01 2.12
N ILE A 8 -7.08 -14.93 2.39
CA ILE A 8 -8.10 -14.77 3.43
C ILE A 8 -7.73 -15.55 4.70
N GLU A 9 -7.82 -16.87 4.61
CA GLU A 9 -7.60 -17.81 5.72
C GLU A 9 -6.16 -17.67 6.23
N GLY A 10 -5.97 -17.68 7.55
CA GLY A 10 -4.67 -17.48 8.21
C GLY A 10 -3.98 -16.13 7.97
N THR A 11 -4.51 -15.28 7.09
CA THR A 11 -3.83 -14.08 6.58
C THR A 11 -4.53 -12.80 7.01
N THR A 12 -5.78 -12.62 6.57
CA THR A 12 -6.65 -11.51 6.99
C THR A 12 -7.68 -11.93 8.02
N SER A 13 -7.99 -13.22 8.07
CA SER A 13 -9.04 -13.82 8.88
C SER A 13 -8.54 -15.12 9.53
N ALA A 14 -9.00 -15.42 10.75
CA ALA A 14 -8.67 -16.67 11.41
C ALA A 14 -9.21 -17.87 10.61
N THR A 15 -8.39 -18.90 10.42
CA THR A 15 -8.76 -20.11 9.69
C THR A 15 -9.99 -20.78 10.30
N GLU A 16 -10.05 -20.84 11.63
CA GLU A 16 -11.20 -21.43 12.33
C GLU A 16 -12.50 -20.66 12.06
N ALA A 17 -12.48 -19.33 12.02
CA ALA A 17 -13.68 -18.54 11.76
C ALA A 17 -14.24 -18.77 10.35
N VAL A 18 -13.37 -18.99 9.36
CA VAL A 18 -13.79 -19.29 7.99
C VAL A 18 -14.39 -20.71 7.90
N HIS A 19 -13.76 -21.71 8.52
CA HIS A 19 -14.18 -23.11 8.37
C HIS A 19 -15.26 -23.55 9.36
N ARG A 20 -15.24 -23.09 10.61
CA ARG A 20 -16.18 -23.57 11.64
C ARG A 20 -17.49 -22.79 11.60
N ASP A 21 -17.44 -21.46 11.60
CA ASP A 21 -18.66 -20.64 11.78
C ASP A 21 -19.54 -20.68 10.53
N LEU A 22 -18.94 -20.60 9.35
CA LEU A 22 -19.68 -20.69 8.08
C LEU A 22 -20.31 -22.08 7.89
N TYR A 23 -19.59 -23.16 8.21
CA TYR A 23 -20.13 -24.51 8.04
C TYR A 23 -21.22 -24.80 9.08
N ALA A 24 -21.02 -24.38 10.34
CA ALA A 24 -22.03 -24.49 11.39
C ALA A 24 -23.31 -23.70 11.04
N TYR A 25 -23.16 -22.54 10.38
CA TYR A 25 -24.29 -21.75 9.91
C TYR A 25 -25.04 -22.42 8.74
N ALA A 26 -24.30 -22.98 7.77
CA ALA A 26 -24.89 -23.59 6.58
C ALA A 26 -25.59 -24.92 6.85
N ARG A 27 -25.01 -25.78 7.70
CA ARG A 27 -25.51 -27.14 7.94
C ARG A 27 -27.01 -27.21 8.24
N PRO A 28 -27.57 -26.50 9.24
CA PRO A 28 -29.01 -26.59 9.55
C PRO A 28 -29.90 -25.95 8.49
N ARG A 29 -29.35 -25.16 7.55
CA ARG A 29 -30.12 -24.40 6.54
C ARG A 29 -30.21 -25.11 5.20
N LEU A 30 -29.43 -26.18 4.96
CA LEU A 30 -29.45 -26.96 3.70
C LEU A 30 -30.84 -27.52 3.37
N ALA A 31 -31.51 -28.14 4.35
CA ALA A 31 -32.83 -28.73 4.18
C ALA A 31 -33.88 -27.70 3.73
N ARG A 32 -33.85 -26.52 4.35
CA ARG A 32 -34.73 -25.40 4.01
C ARG A 32 -34.44 -24.92 2.60
N TYR A 33 -33.18 -24.73 2.23
CA TYR A 33 -32.77 -24.27 0.91
C TYR A 33 -33.19 -25.23 -0.21
N LEU A 34 -32.99 -26.54 -0.02
CA LEU A 34 -33.39 -27.56 -0.99
C LEU A 34 -34.90 -27.58 -1.23
N THR A 35 -35.70 -27.19 -0.24
CA THR A 35 -37.17 -27.20 -0.29
C THR A 35 -37.73 -25.86 -0.77
N GLU A 36 -37.42 -24.76 -0.07
CA GLU A 36 -38.00 -23.43 -0.33
C GLU A 36 -37.49 -22.78 -1.62
N ARG A 37 -36.28 -23.16 -2.06
CA ARG A 37 -35.66 -22.66 -3.30
C ARG A 37 -35.58 -23.73 -4.37
N SER A 38 -36.40 -24.78 -4.32
CA SER A 38 -36.38 -25.90 -5.28
C SER A 38 -36.46 -25.46 -6.75
N GLU A 39 -37.16 -24.36 -7.02
CA GLU A 39 -37.38 -23.83 -8.36
C GLU A 39 -36.30 -22.85 -8.86
N THR A 40 -35.30 -22.53 -8.05
CA THR A 40 -34.21 -21.68 -8.55
C THR A 40 -33.28 -22.51 -9.44
N PRO A 41 -32.72 -21.93 -10.52
CA PRO A 41 -31.83 -22.64 -11.43
C PRO A 41 -30.65 -23.33 -10.72
N GLU A 42 -30.09 -22.68 -9.70
CA GLU A 42 -28.95 -23.17 -8.95
C GLU A 42 -29.30 -24.42 -8.12
N VAL A 43 -30.43 -24.39 -7.40
CA VAL A 43 -30.85 -25.52 -6.56
C VAL A 43 -31.32 -26.69 -7.43
N ARG A 44 -31.97 -26.43 -8.58
CA ARG A 44 -32.27 -27.48 -9.57
C ARG A 44 -31.01 -28.13 -10.11
N ALA A 45 -29.99 -27.34 -10.45
CA ALA A 45 -28.71 -27.86 -10.93
C ALA A 45 -27.99 -28.69 -9.85
N VAL A 46 -28.02 -28.25 -8.59
CA VAL A 46 -27.47 -29.00 -7.46
C VAL A 46 -28.18 -30.34 -7.27
N ARG A 47 -29.52 -30.34 -7.27
CA ARG A 47 -30.31 -31.57 -7.15
C ARG A 47 -30.05 -32.53 -8.31
N ALA A 48 -29.98 -32.03 -9.54
CA ALA A 48 -29.70 -32.85 -10.71
C ALA A 48 -28.29 -33.45 -10.71
N ALA A 49 -27.32 -32.76 -10.09
CA ALA A 49 -25.94 -33.23 -9.97
C ALA A 49 -25.72 -34.25 -8.84
N ILE A 50 -26.68 -34.39 -7.92
CA ILE A 50 -26.65 -35.39 -6.85
C ILE A 50 -27.54 -36.54 -7.32
N GLU A 51 -26.93 -37.60 -7.84
CA GLU A 51 -27.62 -38.81 -8.32
C GLU A 51 -28.09 -39.70 -7.15
N ASP A 52 -28.85 -39.13 -6.22
CA ASP A 52 -29.39 -39.81 -5.02
C ASP A 52 -30.82 -39.31 -4.71
N ASP A 53 -31.66 -40.20 -4.19
CA ASP A 53 -33.05 -39.88 -3.81
C ASP A 53 -33.14 -38.98 -2.56
N ASP A 54 -32.08 -38.94 -1.72
CA ASP A 54 -31.94 -38.01 -0.60
C ASP A 54 -30.69 -37.11 -0.76
N PRO A 55 -30.81 -36.02 -1.55
CA PRO A 55 -29.72 -35.06 -1.71
C PRO A 55 -29.27 -34.41 -0.39
N LEU A 56 -30.13 -34.32 0.62
CA LEU A 56 -29.77 -33.72 1.90
C LEU A 56 -28.81 -34.62 2.68
N ALA A 57 -29.09 -35.93 2.71
CA ALA A 57 -28.19 -36.90 3.34
C ALA A 57 -26.81 -36.90 2.68
N VAL A 58 -26.75 -36.87 1.35
CA VAL A 58 -25.48 -36.79 0.60
C VAL A 58 -24.71 -35.51 0.95
N LEU A 59 -25.37 -34.36 1.02
CA LEU A 59 -24.72 -33.10 1.37
C LEU A 59 -24.19 -33.13 2.81
N HIS A 60 -24.93 -33.69 3.77
CA HIS A 60 -24.46 -33.84 5.14
C HIS A 60 -23.27 -34.78 5.26
N ASP A 61 -23.30 -35.93 4.58
CA ASP A 61 -22.18 -36.86 4.52
C ASP A 61 -20.93 -36.21 3.88
N TRP A 62 -21.11 -35.44 2.80
CA TRP A 62 -20.01 -34.66 2.22
C TRP A 62 -19.43 -33.64 3.19
N MET A 63 -20.26 -32.97 4.00
CA MET A 63 -19.76 -32.08 5.06
C MET A 63 -19.00 -32.85 6.14
N ASP A 64 -19.49 -34.02 6.56
CA ASP A 64 -18.88 -34.83 7.62
C ASP A 64 -17.54 -35.44 7.19
N ARG A 65 -17.39 -35.74 5.90
CA ARG A 65 -16.15 -36.27 5.30
C ARG A 65 -15.24 -35.20 4.67
N ASP A 66 -15.56 -33.91 4.86
CA ASP A 66 -14.88 -32.76 4.26
C ASP A 66 -14.70 -32.85 2.73
N VAL A 67 -15.70 -33.39 2.03
CA VAL A 67 -15.71 -33.53 0.57
C VAL A 67 -15.95 -32.17 -0.08
N LYS A 68 -14.99 -31.71 -0.89
CA LYS A 68 -15.05 -30.42 -1.60
C LYS A 68 -15.87 -30.48 -2.91
N ALA A 69 -17.09 -31.02 -2.85
CA ALA A 69 -17.97 -31.18 -4.02
C ALA A 69 -18.56 -29.85 -4.51
N THR A 70 -18.62 -29.66 -5.84
CA THR A 70 -19.20 -28.45 -6.46
C THR A 70 -20.64 -28.17 -6.01
N PRO A 71 -21.58 -29.15 -5.99
CA PRO A 71 -22.96 -28.86 -5.60
C PRO A 71 -23.10 -28.38 -4.15
N LEU A 72 -22.28 -28.93 -3.23
CA LEU A 72 -22.22 -28.48 -1.84
C LEU A 72 -21.73 -27.04 -1.73
N LYS A 73 -20.62 -26.71 -2.42
CA LYS A 73 -20.06 -25.35 -2.43
C LYS A 73 -21.06 -24.32 -2.98
N THR A 74 -21.83 -24.69 -4.00
CA THR A 74 -22.89 -23.82 -4.55
C THR A 74 -23.95 -23.50 -3.50
N LEU A 75 -24.51 -24.49 -2.81
CA LEU A 75 -25.52 -24.24 -1.77
C LEU A 75 -24.95 -23.48 -0.58
N GLN A 76 -23.76 -23.85 -0.12
CA GLN A 76 -23.07 -23.15 0.96
C GLN A 76 -22.88 -21.66 0.63
N GLY A 77 -22.38 -21.35 -0.58
CA GLY A 77 -22.21 -19.98 -1.04
C GLY A 77 -23.53 -19.18 -1.04
N LEU A 78 -24.63 -19.77 -1.51
CA LEU A 78 -25.94 -19.12 -1.48
C LEU A 78 -26.45 -18.87 -0.06
N ILE A 79 -26.31 -19.86 0.83
CA ILE A 79 -26.74 -19.75 2.23
C ILE A 79 -25.93 -18.66 2.96
N TRP A 80 -24.62 -18.61 2.73
CA TRP A 80 -23.77 -17.58 3.33
C TRP A 80 -24.11 -16.19 2.81
N ALA A 81 -24.33 -16.04 1.50
CA ALA A 81 -24.74 -14.77 0.92
C ALA A 81 -26.03 -14.23 1.55
N ASP A 82 -27.05 -15.10 1.72
CA ASP A 82 -28.28 -14.76 2.44
C ASP A 82 -28.00 -14.38 3.91
N GLY A 83 -27.14 -15.12 4.61
CA GLY A 83 -26.79 -14.86 6.00
C GLY A 83 -26.09 -13.53 6.22
N PHE A 84 -25.16 -13.17 5.34
CA PHE A 84 -24.51 -11.86 5.36
C PHE A 84 -25.50 -10.74 5.03
N ALA A 85 -26.32 -10.91 4.00
CA ALA A 85 -27.33 -9.93 3.61
C ALA A 85 -28.37 -9.68 4.73
N ALA A 86 -28.72 -10.72 5.49
CA ALA A 86 -29.63 -10.64 6.64
C ALA A 86 -28.96 -10.13 7.92
N GLY A 87 -27.63 -9.97 7.94
CA GLY A 87 -26.86 -9.62 9.15
C GLY A 87 -26.76 -10.74 10.18
N GLU A 88 -27.11 -11.98 9.81
CA GLU A 88 -26.98 -13.17 10.67
C GLU A 88 -25.54 -13.69 10.72
N LEU A 89 -24.73 -13.37 9.71
CA LEU A 89 -23.30 -13.64 9.65
C LEU A 89 -22.51 -12.35 9.74
N THR A 90 -21.41 -12.39 10.47
CA THR A 90 -20.40 -11.32 10.52
C THR A 90 -19.03 -11.96 10.31
N SER A 91 -18.28 -11.44 9.33
CA SER A 91 -16.96 -11.92 9.00
C SER A 91 -15.95 -11.51 10.06
N HIS A 92 -15.08 -12.46 10.40
CA HIS A 92 -13.95 -12.23 11.28
C HIS A 92 -12.78 -11.65 10.48
N PHE A 93 -12.11 -10.63 11.04
CA PHE A 93 -10.82 -10.13 10.57
C PHE A 93 -9.88 -9.93 11.76
N PHE A 94 -8.58 -10.11 11.56
CA PHE A 94 -7.61 -9.72 12.59
C PHE A 94 -7.65 -8.20 12.83
N PRO A 95 -7.47 -7.72 14.07
CA PRO A 95 -7.66 -6.30 14.41
C PRO A 95 -6.77 -5.31 13.65
N ASP A 96 -5.60 -5.74 13.18
CA ASP A 96 -4.66 -4.93 12.40
C ASP A 96 -5.06 -4.74 10.93
N VAL A 97 -5.90 -5.62 10.40
CA VAL A 97 -6.22 -5.69 8.97
C VAL A 97 -6.92 -4.43 8.46
N PRO A 98 -8.03 -3.93 9.07
CA PRO A 98 -8.73 -2.75 8.56
C PRO A 98 -7.80 -1.53 8.45
N GLY A 99 -6.98 -1.30 9.49
CA GLY A 99 -6.01 -0.22 9.52
C GLY A 99 -4.95 -0.37 8.43
N ALA A 100 -4.44 -1.58 8.20
CA ALA A 100 -3.45 -1.86 7.17
C ALA A 100 -3.99 -1.63 5.76
N LEU A 101 -5.18 -2.15 5.42
CA LEU A 101 -5.82 -1.94 4.12
C LEU A 101 -5.99 -0.43 3.83
N ALA A 102 -6.47 0.32 4.82
CA ALA A 102 -6.63 1.77 4.71
C ALA A 102 -5.29 2.50 4.49
N ARG A 103 -4.23 2.10 5.22
CA ARG A 103 -2.88 2.68 5.04
C ARG A 103 -2.36 2.43 3.62
N TRP A 104 -2.43 1.21 3.12
CA TRP A 104 -1.92 0.87 1.79
C TRP A 104 -2.64 1.64 0.68
N ARG A 105 -3.97 1.76 0.76
CA ARG A 105 -4.75 2.58 -0.19
C ARG A 105 -4.38 4.05 -0.14
N ARG A 106 -4.14 4.59 1.07
CA ARG A 106 -3.75 5.99 1.25
C ARG A 106 -2.38 6.29 0.63
N GLU A 107 -1.47 5.31 0.62
CA GLU A 107 -0.20 5.41 -0.10
C GLU A 107 -0.34 5.12 -1.61
N GLY A 108 -1.54 4.79 -2.10
CA GLY A 108 -1.83 4.63 -3.53
C GLY A 108 -1.81 3.19 -4.04
N ALA A 109 -1.58 2.19 -3.18
CA ALA A 109 -1.67 0.79 -3.57
C ALA A 109 -3.12 0.40 -3.95
N ARG A 110 -3.25 -0.45 -4.96
CA ARG A 110 -4.49 -1.17 -5.28
C ARG A 110 -4.51 -2.50 -4.55
N LEU A 111 -5.69 -2.95 -4.14
CA LEU A 111 -5.83 -4.18 -3.35
C LEU A 111 -6.62 -5.23 -4.13
N ALA A 112 -6.12 -6.46 -4.12
CA ALA A 112 -6.83 -7.62 -4.65
C ALA A 112 -6.87 -8.75 -3.63
N VAL A 113 -7.83 -9.66 -3.79
CA VAL A 113 -7.95 -10.87 -2.98
C VAL A 113 -7.81 -12.09 -3.88
N PHE A 114 -7.05 -13.10 -3.44
CA PHE A 114 -6.97 -14.40 -4.10
C PHE A 114 -7.19 -15.51 -3.07
N SER A 115 -8.33 -16.20 -3.14
CA SER A 115 -8.72 -17.22 -2.16
C SER A 115 -9.33 -18.45 -2.84
N SER A 116 -9.40 -19.56 -2.10
CA SER A 116 -10.05 -20.79 -2.57
C SER A 116 -11.58 -20.69 -2.59
N GLY A 117 -12.15 -19.81 -1.75
CA GLY A 117 -13.58 -19.48 -1.76
C GLY A 117 -13.95 -18.75 -3.05
N SER A 118 -15.16 -18.97 -3.56
CA SER A 118 -15.62 -18.30 -4.78
C SER A 118 -15.69 -16.79 -4.59
N VAL A 119 -15.52 -16.01 -5.67
CA VAL A 119 -15.68 -14.55 -5.63
C VAL A 119 -17.04 -14.13 -5.05
N ALA A 120 -18.08 -14.93 -5.28
CA ALA A 120 -19.42 -14.73 -4.73
C ALA A 120 -19.46 -14.81 -3.19
N SER A 121 -18.54 -15.58 -2.57
CA SER A 121 -18.39 -15.65 -1.11
C SER A 121 -17.39 -14.61 -0.58
N GLN A 122 -16.34 -14.27 -1.34
CA GLN A 122 -15.34 -13.29 -0.91
C GLN A 122 -15.92 -11.87 -0.78
N ARG A 123 -16.78 -11.45 -1.72
CA ARG A 123 -17.40 -10.12 -1.68
C ARG A 123 -18.22 -9.86 -0.41
N PRO A 124 -19.19 -10.69 -0.03
CA PRO A 124 -19.92 -10.50 1.21
C PRO A 124 -19.00 -10.67 2.43
N TRP A 125 -17.97 -11.51 2.37
CA TRP A 125 -16.99 -11.64 3.46
C TRP A 125 -16.32 -10.30 3.82
N PHE A 126 -15.83 -9.56 2.81
CA PHE A 126 -15.26 -8.23 3.04
C PHE A 126 -16.32 -7.15 3.29
N GLY A 127 -17.55 -7.34 2.81
CA GLY A 127 -18.64 -6.39 2.97
C GLY A 127 -19.28 -6.37 4.35
N HIS A 128 -19.22 -7.48 5.10
CA HIS A 128 -20.01 -7.68 6.31
C HIS A 128 -19.12 -8.04 7.52
N SER A 129 -18.27 -7.10 7.94
CA SER A 129 -17.40 -7.29 9.10
C SER A 129 -17.81 -6.45 10.31
N ALA A 130 -17.29 -6.80 11.50
CA ALA A 130 -17.43 -5.96 12.69
C ALA A 130 -16.76 -4.57 12.57
N PHE A 131 -15.92 -4.38 11.55
CA PHE A 131 -15.23 -3.13 11.25
C PHE A 131 -15.92 -2.32 10.14
N GLY A 132 -17.13 -2.71 9.73
CA GLY A 132 -17.85 -2.14 8.58
C GLY A 132 -17.51 -2.83 7.26
N ASP A 133 -17.82 -2.16 6.16
CA ASP A 133 -17.59 -2.68 4.80
C ASP A 133 -16.15 -2.42 4.35
N LEU A 134 -15.30 -3.44 4.51
CA LEU A 134 -13.91 -3.45 4.04
C LEU A 134 -13.81 -3.72 2.53
N GLY A 135 -14.87 -4.22 1.92
CA GLY A 135 -14.95 -4.54 0.49
C GLY A 135 -14.83 -3.29 -0.39
N THR A 136 -15.23 -2.12 0.12
CA THR A 136 -14.99 -0.81 -0.51
C THR A 136 -13.50 -0.52 -0.78
N GLY A 137 -12.61 -1.16 -0.01
CA GLY A 137 -11.17 -1.05 -0.16
C GLY A 137 -10.56 -2.07 -1.13
N ILE A 138 -11.31 -3.04 -1.66
CA ILE A 138 -10.78 -4.10 -2.52
C ILE A 138 -11.19 -3.84 -3.97
N ASP A 139 -10.21 -3.77 -4.87
CA ASP A 139 -10.43 -3.44 -6.28
C ASP A 139 -10.72 -4.68 -7.14
N ARG A 140 -10.18 -5.85 -6.78
CA ARG A 140 -10.31 -7.10 -7.54
C ARG A 140 -10.40 -8.33 -6.62
N TYR A 141 -11.10 -9.35 -7.09
CA TYR A 141 -11.26 -10.63 -6.40
C TYR A 141 -10.97 -11.75 -7.40
N PHE A 142 -10.20 -12.73 -6.97
CA PHE A 142 -9.83 -13.91 -7.74
C PHE A 142 -10.12 -15.16 -6.93
N ASP A 143 -10.61 -16.20 -7.58
CA ASP A 143 -10.78 -17.53 -7.00
C ASP A 143 -10.12 -18.61 -7.87
N THR A 144 -10.26 -19.87 -7.47
CA THR A 144 -9.69 -21.00 -8.23
C THR A 144 -10.36 -21.23 -9.58
N VAL A 145 -11.51 -20.63 -9.84
CA VAL A 145 -12.19 -20.70 -11.15
C VAL A 145 -11.66 -19.61 -12.07
N THR A 146 -11.55 -18.37 -11.58
CA THR A 146 -11.08 -17.23 -12.39
C THR A 146 -9.57 -17.24 -12.60
N ALA A 147 -8.82 -17.68 -11.58
CA ALA A 147 -7.36 -17.65 -11.58
C ALA A 147 -6.73 -19.03 -11.47
N GLY A 148 -7.46 -20.13 -11.30
CA GLY A 148 -6.89 -21.49 -11.19
C GLY A 148 -6.28 -21.82 -9.82
N PRO A 149 -5.65 -22.99 -9.66
CA PRO A 149 -5.19 -23.47 -8.34
C PRO A 149 -4.15 -22.55 -7.70
N LYS A 150 -4.28 -22.27 -6.39
CA LYS A 150 -3.39 -21.35 -5.67
C LYS A 150 -1.92 -21.83 -5.56
N ARG A 151 -1.65 -23.12 -5.80
CA ARG A 151 -0.30 -23.70 -5.75
C ARG A 151 0.37 -23.81 -7.13
N GLU A 152 -0.24 -23.22 -8.16
CA GLU A 152 0.28 -23.25 -9.52
C GLU A 152 0.76 -21.87 -9.96
N GLU A 153 1.99 -21.82 -10.48
CA GLU A 153 2.58 -20.63 -11.08
C GLU A 153 1.68 -19.99 -12.16
N SER A 154 0.98 -20.83 -12.94
CA SER A 154 0.07 -20.41 -14.01
C SER A 154 -1.04 -19.47 -13.53
N SER A 155 -1.44 -19.60 -12.26
CA SER A 155 -2.50 -18.80 -11.64
C SER A 155 -2.02 -17.38 -11.38
N TYR A 156 -0.81 -17.24 -10.87
CA TYR A 156 -0.20 -15.93 -10.59
C TYR A 156 0.13 -15.16 -11.87
N ARG A 157 0.57 -15.85 -12.94
CA ARG A 157 0.74 -15.20 -14.25
C ARG A 157 -0.58 -14.62 -14.78
N ARG A 158 -1.67 -15.39 -14.70
CA ARG A 158 -3.01 -14.93 -15.10
C ARG A 158 -3.51 -13.75 -14.28
N ILE A 159 -3.24 -13.75 -12.96
CA ILE A 159 -3.60 -12.62 -12.11
C ILE A 159 -2.76 -11.39 -12.48
N ALA A 160 -1.46 -11.53 -12.68
CA ALA A 160 -0.57 -10.43 -13.07
C ALA A 160 -1.04 -9.76 -14.38
N ASP A 161 -1.37 -10.57 -15.39
CA ASP A 161 -1.93 -10.08 -16.65
C ASP A 161 -3.26 -9.32 -16.44
N ALA A 162 -4.14 -9.83 -15.58
CA ALA A 162 -5.41 -9.19 -15.27
C ALA A 162 -5.27 -7.88 -14.46
N LEU A 163 -4.17 -7.73 -13.71
CA LEU A 163 -3.86 -6.57 -12.90
C LEU A 163 -3.01 -5.51 -13.64
N ASP A 164 -2.44 -5.87 -14.79
CA ASP A 164 -1.42 -5.07 -15.49
C ASP A 164 -0.24 -4.71 -14.55
N ASP A 165 0.19 -5.70 -13.76
CA ASP A 165 1.32 -5.59 -12.84
C ASP A 165 2.12 -6.90 -12.87
N PRO A 166 3.35 -6.89 -13.40
CA PRO A 166 4.15 -8.09 -13.55
C PRO A 166 4.73 -8.62 -12.23
N SER A 167 4.72 -7.82 -11.15
CA SER A 167 5.34 -8.21 -9.89
C SER A 167 4.61 -7.60 -8.67
N PRO A 168 3.32 -7.96 -8.48
CA PRO A 168 2.57 -7.53 -7.31
C PRO A 168 3.13 -8.19 -6.04
N LEU A 169 2.78 -7.62 -4.88
CA LEU A 169 3.10 -8.22 -3.58
C LEU A 169 1.97 -9.16 -3.15
N PHE A 170 2.28 -10.44 -2.91
CA PHE A 170 1.33 -11.41 -2.38
C PHE A 170 1.60 -11.77 -0.92
N LEU A 171 0.54 -11.71 -0.12
CA LEU A 171 0.54 -12.07 1.30
C LEU A 171 -0.32 -13.32 1.51
N SER A 172 0.27 -14.37 2.04
CA SER A 172 -0.41 -15.63 2.39
C SER A 172 0.30 -16.32 3.56
N ASP A 173 -0.44 -17.08 4.35
CA ASP A 173 0.07 -17.95 5.41
C ASP A 173 0.56 -19.30 4.87
N VAL A 174 0.32 -19.62 3.59
CA VAL A 174 0.67 -20.93 3.00
C VAL A 174 1.98 -20.85 2.19
N PRO A 175 3.09 -21.48 2.62
CA PRO A 175 4.37 -21.41 1.91
C PRO A 175 4.32 -21.85 0.45
N ALA A 176 3.59 -22.93 0.16
CA ALA A 176 3.48 -23.46 -1.21
C ALA A 176 2.79 -22.50 -2.19
N GLU A 177 1.94 -21.60 -1.70
CA GLU A 177 1.32 -20.56 -2.52
C GLU A 177 2.31 -19.43 -2.82
N LEU A 178 3.09 -19.03 -1.82
CA LEU A 178 4.16 -18.04 -1.98
C LEU A 178 5.25 -18.54 -2.94
N ASP A 179 5.61 -19.82 -2.88
CA ASP A 179 6.57 -20.43 -3.81
C ASP A 179 6.07 -20.34 -5.26
N ALA A 180 4.78 -20.63 -5.48
CA ALA A 180 4.16 -20.52 -6.80
C ALA A 180 4.07 -19.07 -7.31
N ALA A 181 3.76 -18.12 -6.42
CA ALA A 181 3.78 -16.69 -6.75
C ALA A 181 5.19 -16.20 -7.10
N ARG A 182 6.19 -16.60 -6.30
CA ARG A 182 7.61 -16.24 -6.52
C ARG A 182 8.15 -16.83 -7.82
N ALA A 183 7.76 -18.05 -8.18
CA ALA A 183 8.09 -18.64 -9.48
C ALA A 183 7.57 -17.77 -10.64
N ALA A 184 6.38 -17.18 -10.49
CA ALA A 184 5.79 -16.25 -11.46
C ALA A 184 6.41 -14.84 -11.43
N GLY A 185 7.46 -14.58 -10.63
CA GLY A 185 8.14 -13.29 -10.54
C GLY A 185 7.51 -12.31 -9.55
N TRP A 186 6.58 -12.75 -8.71
CA TRP A 186 5.92 -11.90 -7.72
C TRP A 186 6.78 -11.64 -6.49
N ARG A 187 6.54 -10.50 -5.85
CA ARG A 187 6.99 -10.26 -4.48
C ARG A 187 6.09 -11.01 -3.53
N THR A 188 6.66 -11.52 -2.44
CA THR A 188 5.95 -12.40 -1.51
C THR A 188 6.34 -12.10 -0.08
N ALA A 189 5.38 -12.22 0.84
CA ALA A 189 5.65 -12.30 2.26
C ALA A 189 4.70 -13.28 2.93
N GLY A 190 5.29 -14.15 3.76
CA GLY A 190 4.56 -15.08 4.60
C GLY A 190 3.86 -14.37 5.75
N VAL A 191 2.67 -14.84 6.11
CA VAL A 191 1.90 -14.30 7.23
C VAL A 191 1.73 -15.39 8.29
N ALA A 192 2.58 -15.33 9.32
CA ALA A 192 2.63 -16.29 10.42
C ALA A 192 1.88 -15.73 11.63
N ARG A 193 0.54 -15.75 11.58
CA ARG A 193 -0.31 -15.24 12.67
C ARG A 193 -0.18 -16.11 13.93
N PRO A 194 -0.01 -15.51 15.12
CA PRO A 194 -0.01 -16.26 16.38
C PRO A 194 -1.31 -17.07 16.56
N GLY A 195 -1.20 -18.36 16.86
CA GLY A 195 -2.33 -19.26 17.07
C GLY A 195 -2.95 -19.84 15.80
N GLU A 196 -2.53 -19.42 14.61
CA GLU A 196 -3.02 -19.99 13.35
C GLU A 196 -2.28 -21.30 12.99
N PRO A 197 -2.90 -22.20 12.21
CA PRO A 197 -2.30 -23.49 11.87
C PRO A 197 -0.91 -23.40 11.21
N GLN A 198 -0.65 -22.32 10.47
CA GLN A 198 0.62 -22.09 9.76
C GLN A 198 1.60 -21.17 10.52
N GLU A 199 1.35 -20.86 11.80
CA GLU A 199 2.22 -19.98 12.62
C GLU A 199 3.70 -20.41 12.58
N HIS A 200 3.95 -21.72 12.64
CA HIS A 200 5.29 -22.31 12.71
C HIS A 200 5.73 -22.95 11.39
N ALA A 201 5.08 -22.61 10.28
CA ALA A 201 5.43 -23.16 8.97
C ALA A 201 6.82 -22.70 8.51
N ASP A 202 7.48 -23.53 7.69
CA ASP A 202 8.74 -23.15 7.04
C ASP A 202 8.42 -22.31 5.79
N PHE A 203 8.60 -21.00 5.91
CA PHE A 203 8.45 -20.03 4.82
C PHE A 203 9.72 -19.91 3.94
N GLY A 204 10.76 -20.69 4.19
CA GLY A 204 11.99 -20.69 3.39
C GLY A 204 12.62 -19.29 3.29
N ALA A 205 12.75 -18.79 2.05
CA ALA A 205 13.35 -17.49 1.78
C ALA A 205 12.35 -16.32 1.81
N HIS A 206 11.06 -16.58 2.02
CA HIS A 206 10.05 -15.54 2.07
C HIS A 206 10.19 -14.73 3.37
N PRO A 207 10.19 -13.39 3.30
CA PRO A 207 10.03 -12.56 4.49
C PRO A 207 8.75 -12.93 5.23
N VAL A 208 8.77 -12.96 6.56
CA VAL A 208 7.61 -13.37 7.38
C VAL A 208 7.13 -12.22 8.26
N LEU A 209 5.82 -12.09 8.37
CA LEU A 209 5.11 -11.10 9.17
C LEU A 209 4.19 -11.82 10.16
N ALA A 210 4.17 -11.41 11.42
CA ALA A 210 3.18 -11.90 12.38
C ALA A 210 1.88 -11.07 12.37
N GLU A 211 1.96 -9.84 11.87
CA GLU A 211 0.86 -8.89 11.78
C GLU A 211 1.14 -7.83 10.70
N PHE A 212 0.12 -7.07 10.31
CA PHE A 212 0.26 -5.93 9.40
C PHE A 212 0.55 -4.63 10.17
N ALA A 213 1.62 -4.65 10.96
CA ALA A 213 2.09 -3.50 11.73
C ALA A 213 2.49 -2.31 10.84
N PRO A 214 2.34 -1.06 11.31
CA PRO A 214 2.86 0.11 10.61
C PRO A 214 4.35 -0.01 10.27
N GLY A 215 4.72 0.33 9.03
CA GLY A 215 6.11 0.28 8.57
C GLY A 215 6.67 -1.11 8.28
N ALA A 216 5.83 -2.16 8.38
CA ALA A 216 6.15 -3.50 7.91
C ALA A 216 6.33 -3.56 6.38
N LEU A 217 6.71 -4.73 5.85
CA LEU A 217 7.02 -4.91 4.44
C LEU A 217 5.93 -4.40 3.46
N PRO A 218 4.62 -4.65 3.68
CA PRO A 218 3.59 -4.15 2.77
C PRO A 218 3.47 -2.63 2.77
N ASP A 219 3.63 -1.99 3.94
CA ASP A 219 3.68 -0.53 4.06
C ASP A 219 4.88 0.03 3.26
N ARG A 220 6.05 -0.60 3.40
CA ARG A 220 7.27 -0.21 2.66
C ARG A 220 7.10 -0.35 1.15
N TYR A 221 6.49 -1.43 0.70
CA TYR A 221 6.20 -1.66 -0.72
C TYR A 221 5.24 -0.61 -1.29
N ALA A 222 4.14 -0.32 -0.58
CA ALA A 222 3.18 0.70 -1.00
C ALA A 222 3.83 2.09 -1.09
N VAL A 223 4.62 2.45 -0.08
CA VAL A 223 5.38 3.71 -0.06
C VAL A 223 6.42 3.77 -1.18
N GLY A 224 7.16 2.68 -1.43
CA GLY A 224 8.15 2.61 -2.50
C GLY A 224 7.55 2.83 -3.87
N ALA A 225 6.44 2.17 -4.15
CA ALA A 225 5.73 2.38 -5.40
C ALA A 225 5.28 3.84 -5.57
N ALA A 226 4.77 4.47 -4.51
CA ALA A 226 4.35 5.87 -4.54
C ALA A 226 5.53 6.82 -4.81
N LEU A 227 6.65 6.60 -4.12
CA LEU A 227 7.86 7.40 -4.30
C LEU A 227 8.48 7.21 -5.69
N ALA A 228 8.48 5.99 -6.23
CA ALA A 228 8.93 5.70 -7.58
C ALA A 228 8.14 6.48 -8.64
N VAL A 229 6.80 6.50 -8.54
CA VAL A 229 5.94 7.25 -9.46
C VAL A 229 6.24 8.76 -9.42
N GLU A 230 6.35 9.34 -8.22
CA GLU A 230 6.64 10.77 -8.11
C GLU A 230 8.07 11.11 -8.53
N SER A 231 9.02 10.23 -8.25
CA SER A 231 10.41 10.33 -8.70
C SER A 231 10.50 10.35 -10.23
N ALA A 232 9.81 9.43 -10.91
CA ALA A 232 9.79 9.38 -12.37
C ALA A 232 9.17 10.64 -12.98
N ARG A 233 8.11 11.17 -12.37
CA ARG A 233 7.49 12.42 -12.82
C ARG A 233 8.45 13.61 -12.68
N LEU A 234 9.12 13.75 -11.53
CA LEU A 234 10.09 14.82 -11.27
C LEU A 234 11.34 14.71 -12.17
N ALA A 235 11.78 13.48 -12.46
CA ALA A 235 12.82 13.21 -13.44
C ALA A 235 12.39 13.63 -14.85
N GLY A 236 11.15 13.34 -15.25
CA GLY A 236 10.57 13.78 -16.53
C GLY A 236 10.47 15.30 -16.70
N LEU A 237 10.35 16.06 -15.61
CA LEU A 237 10.47 17.53 -15.59
C LEU A 237 11.93 18.02 -15.69
N GLY A 238 12.90 17.11 -15.66
CA GLY A 238 14.33 17.42 -15.72
C GLY A 238 14.92 17.94 -14.41
N TRP A 239 14.23 17.73 -13.27
CA TRP A 239 14.64 18.23 -11.95
C TRP A 239 15.47 17.25 -11.13
N MET A 240 15.67 16.02 -11.62
CA MET A 240 16.45 14.96 -10.99
C MET A 240 17.48 14.38 -11.96
N ARG A 241 18.27 15.23 -12.62
CA ARG A 241 19.21 14.80 -13.68
C ARG A 241 20.29 13.87 -13.13
N GLY A 242 20.63 12.84 -13.90
CA GLY A 242 21.57 11.81 -13.47
C GLY A 242 20.99 11.03 -12.30
N THR A 243 21.69 11.03 -11.16
CA THR A 243 21.25 10.35 -9.93
C THR A 243 20.87 11.33 -8.82
N SER A 244 20.70 12.61 -9.16
CA SER A 244 20.47 13.72 -8.23
C SER A 244 19.04 13.74 -7.70
N GLY A 245 18.85 14.39 -6.55
CA GLY A 245 17.56 14.51 -5.88
C GLY A 245 17.19 13.24 -5.12
N ASN A 246 16.22 13.37 -4.23
CA ASN A 246 15.63 12.24 -3.53
C ASN A 246 14.28 12.62 -2.91
N LEU A 247 13.51 11.60 -2.58
CA LEU A 247 12.20 11.74 -1.96
C LEU A 247 12.17 10.85 -0.73
N SER A 248 11.39 11.24 0.26
CA SER A 248 11.18 10.42 1.45
C SER A 248 9.75 10.45 1.97
N ARG A 249 9.38 9.41 2.71
CA ARG A 249 8.09 9.24 3.40
C ARG A 249 8.33 8.64 4.78
N VAL A 250 7.74 9.25 5.82
CA VAL A 250 7.75 8.73 7.19
C VAL A 250 6.90 7.47 7.24
N LEU A 251 7.46 6.37 7.73
CA LEU A 251 6.77 5.09 7.94
C LEU A 251 6.17 5.02 9.35
N THR A 252 6.97 5.36 10.35
CA THR A 252 6.58 5.39 11.77
C THR A 252 7.28 6.56 12.45
N ARG A 253 6.62 7.18 13.44
CA ARG A 253 7.22 8.26 14.26
C ARG A 253 7.84 7.74 15.55
N ASP A 254 7.31 6.65 16.10
CA ASP A 254 7.84 6.00 17.29
C ASP A 254 7.83 4.47 17.14
N PRO A 255 9.01 3.82 16.99
CA PRO A 255 10.30 4.45 16.75
C PRO A 255 10.31 5.17 15.38
N PHE A 256 11.10 6.24 15.23
CA PHE A 256 11.16 6.97 13.96
C PHE A 256 11.77 6.10 12.86
N ARG A 257 11.05 5.97 11.75
CA ARG A 257 11.49 5.31 10.52
C ARG A 257 11.06 6.12 9.32
N LEU A 258 12.00 6.39 8.42
CA LEU A 258 11.78 7.12 7.19
C LEU A 258 12.24 6.27 6.01
N ALA A 259 11.37 6.05 5.03
CA ALA A 259 11.76 5.52 3.73
C ALA A 259 12.31 6.66 2.87
N VAL A 260 13.46 6.47 2.24
CA VAL A 260 14.10 7.44 1.33
C VAL A 260 14.59 6.73 0.07
N THR A 261 14.48 7.37 -1.09
CA THR A 261 14.93 6.78 -2.35
C THR A 261 16.42 6.47 -2.35
N ALA A 262 16.79 5.34 -2.95
CA ALA A 262 18.15 4.83 -2.94
C ALA A 262 19.15 5.77 -3.61
N SER A 263 20.39 5.78 -3.10
CA SER A 263 21.48 6.59 -3.61
C SER A 263 22.12 5.99 -4.86
N GLY A 264 22.38 6.83 -5.87
CA GLY A 264 23.16 6.45 -7.06
C GLY A 264 22.37 5.72 -8.15
N LEU A 265 21.05 5.64 -8.04
CA LEU A 265 20.16 5.14 -9.08
C LEU A 265 19.54 6.30 -9.86
N ASP A 266 19.21 6.06 -11.13
CA ASP A 266 18.43 6.98 -11.94
C ASP A 266 17.02 7.11 -11.34
N LYS A 267 16.58 8.36 -11.16
CA LYS A 267 15.31 8.69 -10.52
C LYS A 267 14.11 8.43 -11.41
N ALA A 268 14.32 8.26 -12.71
CA ALA A 268 13.30 7.84 -13.67
C ALA A 268 12.94 6.34 -13.56
N ASP A 269 13.90 5.51 -13.14
CA ASP A 269 13.82 4.05 -13.25
C ASP A 269 13.62 3.33 -11.90
N LEU A 270 13.33 4.09 -10.83
CA LEU A 270 13.12 3.50 -9.51
C LEU A 270 11.90 2.57 -9.50
N THR A 271 12.03 1.49 -8.74
CA THR A 271 10.96 0.55 -8.43
C THR A 271 10.56 0.66 -6.95
N ALA A 272 9.54 -0.10 -6.54
CA ALA A 272 9.11 -0.14 -5.14
C ALA A 272 10.20 -0.65 -4.17
N ASP A 273 11.21 -1.37 -4.66
CA ASP A 273 12.29 -1.93 -3.85
C ASP A 273 13.49 -0.98 -3.69
N ASP A 274 13.53 0.12 -4.45
CA ASP A 274 14.66 1.04 -4.50
C ASP A 274 14.60 2.12 -3.40
N LEU A 275 14.27 1.68 -2.18
CA LEU A 275 14.21 2.51 -0.98
C LEU A 275 15.10 1.99 0.14
N ALA A 276 15.78 2.91 0.82
CA ALA A 276 16.41 2.65 2.11
C ALA A 276 15.49 3.10 3.25
N VAL A 277 15.46 2.33 4.35
CA VAL A 277 14.76 2.74 5.58
C VAL A 277 15.76 3.21 6.62
N VAL A 278 15.64 4.47 7.04
CA VAL A 278 16.57 5.13 7.95
C VAL A 278 15.92 5.52 9.28
N ASP A 279 16.76 5.71 10.30
CA ASP A 279 16.40 6.29 11.59
C ASP A 279 16.42 7.84 11.56
N ALA A 280 16.20 8.47 12.72
CA ALA A 280 16.18 9.93 12.86
C ALA A 280 17.53 10.59 12.53
N THR A 281 18.63 9.82 12.51
CA THR A 281 19.97 10.31 12.16
C THR A 281 20.31 10.08 10.68
N GLY A 282 19.40 9.48 9.90
CA GLY A 282 19.63 9.12 8.51
C GLY A 282 20.40 7.82 8.32
N ARG A 283 20.61 7.02 9.38
CA ARG A 283 21.32 5.72 9.29
C ARG A 283 20.35 4.61 8.93
N ALA A 284 20.78 3.69 8.08
CA ALA A 284 20.00 2.53 7.69
C ALA A 284 19.64 1.66 8.91
N THR A 285 18.38 1.21 8.97
CA THR A 285 17.83 0.44 10.10
C THR A 285 17.71 -1.06 9.82
N GLY A 286 18.18 -1.52 8.66
CA GLY A 286 18.11 -2.91 8.25
C GLY A 286 18.77 -3.13 6.89
N PRO A 287 18.67 -4.36 6.34
CA PRO A 287 19.16 -4.67 5.00
C PRO A 287 18.36 -3.89 3.95
N GLY A 288 19.02 -3.55 2.84
CA GLY A 288 18.40 -2.87 1.72
C GLY A 288 19.38 -1.99 0.94
N PRO A 289 18.87 -1.20 -0.01
CA PRO A 289 19.64 -0.21 -0.73
C PRO A 289 20.37 0.77 0.19
N ARG A 290 21.47 1.33 -0.31
CA ARG A 290 22.23 2.38 0.40
C ARG A 290 21.39 3.67 0.49
N PRO A 291 21.22 4.26 1.68
CA PRO A 291 20.50 5.52 1.81
C PRO A 291 21.23 6.69 1.12
N SER A 292 20.47 7.74 0.79
CA SER A 292 21.02 9.02 0.35
C SER A 292 21.91 9.64 1.43
N ALA A 293 22.96 10.36 1.03
CA ALA A 293 23.77 11.16 1.95
C ALA A 293 22.91 12.23 2.65
N GLU A 294 21.82 12.67 2.02
CA GLU A 294 20.90 13.70 2.51
C GLU A 294 19.77 13.13 3.39
N ALA A 295 19.77 11.81 3.65
CA ALA A 295 18.72 11.15 4.42
C ALA A 295 18.56 11.74 5.84
N GLY A 296 19.67 12.17 6.46
CA GLY A 296 19.64 12.85 7.76
C GLY A 296 18.92 14.20 7.71
N LEU A 297 19.08 14.97 6.62
CA LEU A 297 18.37 16.23 6.43
C LEU A 297 16.88 16.00 6.20
N HIS A 298 16.50 14.96 5.44
CA HIS A 298 15.09 14.57 5.29
C HIS A 298 14.45 14.21 6.63
N ALA A 299 15.15 13.42 7.46
CA ALA A 299 14.69 13.07 8.79
C ALA A 299 14.51 14.32 9.67
N ARG A 300 15.49 15.24 9.64
CA ARG A 300 15.43 16.50 10.39
C ARG A 300 14.29 17.42 9.93
N ILE A 301 14.04 17.51 8.63
CA ILE A 301 12.89 18.27 8.09
C ILE A 301 11.59 17.65 8.60
N ALA A 302 11.41 16.33 8.50
CA ALA A 302 10.20 15.65 8.96
C ALA A 302 9.96 15.76 10.48
N GLU A 303 11.04 15.81 11.27
CA GLU A 303 11.00 16.03 12.72
C GLU A 303 10.54 17.45 13.06
N VAL A 304 11.22 18.47 12.54
CA VAL A 304 10.96 19.89 12.88
C VAL A 304 9.59 20.35 12.39
N THR A 305 9.20 19.92 11.19
CA THR A 305 7.97 20.40 10.53
C THR A 305 6.74 19.56 10.88
N GLY A 306 6.93 18.36 11.43
CA GLY A 306 5.87 17.37 11.54
C GLY A 306 5.37 16.83 10.19
N ALA A 307 6.05 17.14 9.08
CA ALA A 307 5.67 16.65 7.77
C ALA A 307 5.96 15.16 7.62
N ASP A 308 5.23 14.56 6.68
CA ASP A 308 5.23 13.13 6.43
C ASP A 308 6.03 12.77 5.19
N SER A 309 6.23 13.72 4.29
CA SER A 309 7.00 13.53 3.05
C SER A 309 7.87 14.74 2.75
N VAL A 310 9.05 14.48 2.20
CA VAL A 310 10.01 15.50 1.79
C VAL A 310 10.45 15.20 0.36
N VAL A 311 10.50 16.23 -0.48
CA VAL A 311 10.97 16.16 -1.87
C VAL A 311 12.16 17.09 -2.02
N HIS A 312 13.27 16.55 -2.47
CA HIS A 312 14.47 17.29 -2.82
C HIS A 312 14.74 17.22 -4.33
N VAL A 313 14.82 18.39 -4.98
CA VAL A 313 14.97 18.55 -6.43
C VAL A 313 15.99 19.62 -6.80
N HIS A 314 16.57 19.50 -7.99
CA HIS A 314 17.61 20.38 -8.53
C HIS A 314 17.06 21.34 -9.59
N GLN A 315 15.99 22.06 -9.25
CA GLN A 315 15.40 23.06 -10.13
C GLN A 315 16.39 24.20 -10.43
N LEU A 316 16.60 24.49 -11.71
CA LEU A 316 17.48 25.59 -12.12
C LEU A 316 16.94 26.96 -11.66
N SER A 317 15.61 27.11 -11.66
CA SER A 317 14.90 28.29 -11.16
C SER A 317 15.26 28.57 -9.69
N ALA A 318 15.15 27.57 -8.81
CA ALA A 318 15.50 27.68 -7.40
C ALA A 318 16.98 28.04 -7.19
N VAL A 319 17.90 27.35 -7.89
CA VAL A 319 19.34 27.62 -7.78
C VAL A 319 19.68 29.04 -8.23
N ARG A 320 19.08 29.52 -9.32
CA ARG A 320 19.30 30.89 -9.82
C ARG A 320 18.68 31.94 -8.90
N ALA A 321 17.48 31.71 -8.38
CA ALA A 321 16.80 32.62 -7.46
C ALA A 321 17.61 32.78 -6.16
N ALA A 322 18.06 31.67 -5.56
CA ALA A 322 18.93 31.71 -4.38
C ALA A 322 20.27 32.42 -4.62
N ARG A 323 20.83 32.33 -5.83
CA ARG A 323 22.05 33.08 -6.18
C ARG A 323 21.81 34.59 -6.23
N ARG A 324 20.63 35.03 -6.66
CA ARG A 324 20.26 36.47 -6.73
C ARG A 324 19.81 37.01 -5.37
N HIS A 325 19.23 36.15 -4.54
CA HIS A 325 18.65 36.50 -3.23
C HIS A 325 19.21 35.58 -2.13
N PRO A 326 20.48 35.75 -1.72
CA PRO A 326 21.15 34.84 -0.77
C PRO A 326 20.54 34.87 0.64
N ASP A 327 19.83 35.95 1.01
CA ASP A 327 19.17 36.09 2.31
C ASP A 327 17.72 35.56 2.31
N GLY A 328 17.25 35.01 1.19
CA GLY A 328 15.89 34.50 1.02
C GLY A 328 15.19 35.07 -0.21
N VAL A 329 14.46 34.22 -0.94
CA VAL A 329 13.73 34.61 -2.15
C VAL A 329 12.38 35.22 -1.74
N VAL A 330 12.18 36.50 -2.04
CA VAL A 330 10.94 37.21 -1.71
C VAL A 330 9.91 37.01 -2.82
N LEU A 331 8.72 36.54 -2.45
CA LEU A 331 7.57 36.35 -3.32
C LEU A 331 6.42 37.22 -2.80
N HIS A 332 5.83 38.05 -3.66
CA HIS A 332 4.69 38.89 -3.31
C HIS A 332 3.87 39.20 -4.57
N ASP A 333 2.59 39.51 -4.38
CA ASP A 333 1.68 39.93 -5.46
C ASP A 333 1.57 38.92 -6.64
N LEU A 334 1.60 37.62 -6.32
CA LEU A 334 1.48 36.51 -7.28
C LEU A 334 0.26 35.64 -6.99
N GLU A 335 -0.53 35.34 -8.02
CA GLU A 335 -1.71 34.45 -7.90
C GLU A 335 -1.32 33.03 -7.41
N MET A 336 -0.13 32.56 -7.76
CA MET A 336 0.39 31.24 -7.34
C MET A 336 0.64 31.11 -5.83
N LEU A 337 0.70 32.22 -5.08
CA LEU A 337 0.82 32.18 -3.62
C LEU A 337 -0.37 31.49 -2.94
N LYS A 338 -1.56 31.50 -3.57
CA LYS A 338 -2.74 30.76 -3.07
C LYS A 338 -2.48 29.27 -2.95
N GLY A 339 -1.61 28.71 -3.79
CA GLY A 339 -1.21 27.30 -3.71
C GLY A 339 -0.38 26.96 -2.45
N LEU A 340 0.20 27.97 -1.79
CA LEU A 340 0.87 27.85 -0.48
C LEU A 340 -0.08 28.21 0.69
N GLY A 341 -1.36 28.43 0.42
CA GLY A 341 -2.32 28.92 1.43
C GLY A 341 -2.16 30.40 1.78
N ARG A 342 -1.51 31.19 0.91
CA ARG A 342 -1.22 32.62 1.11
C ARG A 342 -2.11 33.50 0.25
N ALA A 343 -2.28 34.77 0.63
CA ALA A 343 -3.08 35.69 -0.19
C ALA A 343 -2.30 36.12 -1.44
N ALA A 344 -2.97 36.26 -2.57
CA ALA A 344 -2.32 36.64 -3.82
C ALA A 344 -1.82 38.09 -3.83
N HIS A 345 -2.42 38.98 -3.04
CA HIS A 345 -2.11 40.41 -2.99
C HIS A 345 -1.89 40.85 -1.55
N GLY A 346 -0.91 41.73 -1.33
CA GLY A 346 -0.64 42.29 0.00
C GLY A 346 -0.02 41.29 1.00
N ASP A 347 0.33 40.11 0.53
CA ASP A 347 1.07 39.11 1.29
C ASP A 347 2.51 39.02 0.77
N ARG A 348 3.44 38.79 1.68
CA ARG A 348 4.88 38.69 1.40
C ARG A 348 5.40 37.40 2.01
N VAL A 349 5.85 36.50 1.14
CA VAL A 349 6.45 35.22 1.51
C VAL A 349 7.94 35.29 1.26
N VAL A 350 8.75 34.81 2.20
CA VAL A 350 10.20 34.69 2.03
C VAL A 350 10.54 33.22 2.07
N VAL A 351 11.00 32.65 0.96
CA VAL A 351 11.53 31.29 0.95
C VAL A 351 12.97 31.32 1.44
N PRO A 352 13.30 30.66 2.56
CA PRO A 352 14.65 30.73 3.13
C PRO A 352 15.68 30.14 2.18
N VAL A 353 16.86 30.76 2.14
CA VAL A 353 18.04 30.27 1.43
C VAL A 353 19.11 29.94 2.47
N LEU A 354 19.59 28.70 2.47
CA LEU A 354 20.60 28.23 3.41
C LEU A 354 21.93 27.99 2.69
N ALA A 355 23.04 28.29 3.36
CA ALA A 355 24.35 27.88 2.87
C ALA A 355 24.44 26.35 2.82
N ASN A 356 24.98 25.81 1.73
CA ASN A 356 25.26 24.38 1.60
C ASN A 356 26.38 23.92 2.56
N GLY A 357 26.48 22.63 2.83
CA GLY A 357 27.48 22.05 3.72
C GLY A 357 27.74 20.58 3.39
N GLN A 358 28.90 20.06 3.79
CA GLN A 358 29.21 18.63 3.68
C GLN A 358 28.64 17.83 4.87
N ASP A 359 28.40 18.48 6.00
CA ASP A 359 27.76 17.89 7.17
C ASP A 359 26.24 18.17 7.14
N MET A 360 25.45 17.12 6.95
CA MET A 360 23.99 17.24 6.92
C MET A 360 23.37 17.53 8.29
N ALA A 361 24.05 17.23 9.39
CA ALA A 361 23.58 17.61 10.72
C ALA A 361 23.63 19.13 10.89
N GLU A 362 24.75 19.76 10.51
CA GLU A 362 24.87 21.22 10.55
C GLU A 362 23.88 21.92 9.62
N VAL A 363 23.66 21.38 8.42
CA VAL A 363 22.63 21.90 7.50
C VAL A 363 21.23 21.75 8.12
N GLY A 364 20.97 20.63 8.80
CA GLY A 364 19.74 20.40 9.56
C GLY A 364 19.52 21.39 10.70
N ASP A 365 20.57 21.79 11.41
CA ASP A 365 20.50 22.83 12.46
C ASP A 365 20.22 24.22 11.88
N ARG A 366 20.86 24.57 10.74
CA ARG A 366 20.55 25.80 10.01
C ARG A 366 19.10 25.82 9.54
N PHE A 367 18.60 24.69 9.04
CA PHE A 367 17.20 24.54 8.67
C PHE A 367 16.27 24.77 9.86
N ALA A 368 16.52 24.12 11.00
CA ALA A 368 15.69 24.29 12.19
C ALA A 368 15.65 25.75 12.67
N ALA A 369 16.77 26.46 12.60
CA ALA A 369 16.86 27.88 12.98
C ALA A 369 16.12 28.83 12.01
N ALA A 370 16.03 28.46 10.72
CA ALA A 370 15.42 29.27 9.67
C ALA A 370 13.99 28.84 9.31
N HIS A 371 13.44 27.82 9.98
CA HIS A 371 12.15 27.25 9.64
C HIS A 371 11.02 28.25 9.88
N ASP A 372 10.25 28.52 8.83
CA ASP A 372 8.96 29.21 8.89
C ASP A 372 7.84 28.17 8.66
N PRO A 373 6.96 27.89 9.65
CA PRO A 373 5.84 26.98 9.49
C PRO A 373 4.88 27.36 8.34
N ALA A 374 4.84 28.62 7.93
CA ALA A 374 4.00 29.09 6.85
C ALA A 374 4.60 28.89 5.45
N VAL A 375 5.86 28.44 5.36
CA VAL A 375 6.58 28.26 4.09
C VAL A 375 7.11 26.83 4.01
N PRO A 376 6.40 25.91 3.32
CA PRO A 376 6.75 24.49 3.27
C PRO A 376 7.94 24.19 2.33
N ALA A 377 8.96 25.04 2.34
CA ALA A 377 10.10 24.98 1.44
C ALA A 377 11.36 25.64 1.99
N VAL A 378 12.52 25.15 1.55
CA VAL A 378 13.83 25.78 1.77
C VAL A 378 14.73 25.53 0.57
N VAL A 379 15.50 26.53 0.16
CA VAL A 379 16.51 26.37 -0.91
C VAL A 379 17.89 26.25 -0.28
N LEU A 380 18.64 25.22 -0.66
CA LEU A 380 20.03 25.05 -0.30
C LEU A 380 20.89 25.66 -1.43
N ALA A 381 21.65 26.70 -1.11
CA ALA A 381 22.35 27.53 -2.09
C ALA A 381 23.30 26.71 -2.97
N ALA A 382 23.26 26.95 -4.28
CA ALA A 382 24.01 26.19 -5.30
C ALA A 382 23.78 24.67 -5.29
N HIS A 383 22.71 24.19 -4.64
CA HIS A 383 22.38 22.78 -4.52
C HIS A 383 20.98 22.51 -5.08
N GLY A 384 19.93 22.91 -4.39
CA GLY A 384 18.56 22.63 -4.84
C GLY A 384 17.49 23.04 -3.85
N LEU A 385 16.26 22.63 -4.14
CA LEU A 385 15.06 22.93 -3.37
C LEU A 385 14.65 21.72 -2.54
N TYR A 386 14.29 21.95 -1.29
CA TYR A 386 13.60 21.01 -0.42
C TYR A 386 12.18 21.52 -0.18
N THR A 387 11.20 20.63 -0.29
CA THR A 387 9.78 20.91 0.00
C THR A 387 9.19 19.77 0.81
N TRP A 388 8.14 20.04 1.57
CA TRP A 388 7.53 19.02 2.43
C TRP A 388 6.02 19.13 2.50
N GLY A 389 5.37 18.04 2.91
CA GLY A 389 3.93 17.96 3.02
C GLY A 389 3.42 16.63 3.60
N PRO A 390 2.10 16.44 3.66
CA PRO A 390 1.49 15.22 4.20
C PRO A 390 1.66 13.99 3.28
N THR A 391 1.92 14.22 1.98
CA THR A 391 2.12 13.17 0.98
C THR A 391 3.22 13.58 -0.01
N PRO A 392 3.83 12.62 -0.74
CA PRO A 392 4.81 12.94 -1.78
C PRO A 392 4.24 13.89 -2.84
N ALA A 393 2.98 13.67 -3.26
CA ALA A 393 2.28 14.54 -4.22
C ALA A 393 2.08 15.96 -3.68
N ALA A 394 1.76 16.13 -2.38
CA ALA A 394 1.61 17.44 -1.78
C ALA A 394 2.94 18.21 -1.73
N ALA A 395 4.02 17.58 -1.27
CA ALA A 395 5.36 18.19 -1.26
C ALA A 395 5.80 18.61 -2.67
N ARG A 396 5.58 17.74 -3.65
CA ARG A 396 5.85 17.98 -5.06
C ARG A 396 5.03 19.14 -5.67
N HIS A 397 3.75 19.30 -5.30
CA HIS A 397 2.97 20.48 -5.73
C HIS A 397 3.61 21.78 -5.26
N ILE A 398 4.15 21.83 -4.05
CA ILE A 398 4.90 23.00 -3.56
C ILE A 398 6.13 23.24 -4.45
N ALA A 399 6.87 22.19 -4.81
CA ALA A 399 8.02 22.32 -5.70
C ALA A 399 7.63 22.89 -7.07
N GLU A 400 6.50 22.48 -7.66
CA GLU A 400 5.99 23.02 -8.92
C GLU A 400 5.58 24.48 -8.85
N LEU A 401 4.87 24.87 -7.79
CA LEU A 401 4.48 26.26 -7.59
C LEU A 401 5.71 27.16 -7.44
N LEU A 402 6.72 26.70 -6.71
CA LEU A 402 7.96 27.42 -6.52
C LEU A 402 8.80 27.50 -7.78
N ASP A 403 8.82 26.46 -8.62
CA ASP A 403 9.51 26.54 -9.92
C ASP A 403 8.95 27.68 -10.79
N TRP A 404 7.62 27.80 -10.85
CA TRP A 404 6.95 28.87 -11.58
C TRP A 404 7.26 30.24 -10.96
N MET A 405 7.10 30.39 -9.64
CA MET A 405 7.31 31.67 -8.96
C MET A 405 8.77 32.11 -9.01
N PHE A 406 9.72 31.21 -8.82
CA PHE A 406 11.15 31.51 -8.97
C PHE A 406 11.50 31.91 -10.39
N THR A 407 10.94 31.22 -11.39
CA THR A 407 11.14 31.60 -12.80
C THR A 407 10.64 33.02 -13.06
N TYR A 408 9.46 33.39 -12.52
CA TYR A 408 8.92 34.74 -12.62
C TYR A 408 9.85 35.79 -11.99
N THR A 409 10.36 35.54 -10.77
CA THR A 409 11.30 36.48 -10.12
C THR A 409 12.65 36.66 -10.84
N LEU A 410 12.97 35.77 -11.78
CA LEU A 410 14.22 35.81 -12.56
C LEU A 410 14.06 36.51 -13.91
N THR A 411 12.83 36.77 -14.36
CA THR A 411 12.55 37.47 -15.63
C THR A 411 12.50 38.98 -15.50
N ASP A 412 12.51 39.49 -14.26
CA ASP A 412 12.60 40.90 -13.90
C ASP A 412 14.03 41.28 -13.42
#